data_AF-A0A7I8V4A7-F1
#
_entry.id   AF-A0A7I8V4A7-F1
#
_cell.length_a   1.000
_cell.length_b   1.000
_cell.length_c   1.000
_cell.angle_alpha   90.00
_cell.angle_beta   90.00
_cell.angle_gamma   90.00
#
_symmetry.space_group_name_H-M   'P 1'
#
loop_
_entity.id
_entity.type
_entity.pdbx_description
1 polymer ?
#
loop_
_entity_poly.entity_id
_entity_poly.type
_entity_poly.pdbx_seq_one_letter_code
_entity_poly.pdbx_strand_id
1 'polypeptide(L)'
;MNPLLSDERGEGQQAGFPSRRDYLEKLLTKEAENDYLRSFNLQRYLGAMNNKDREMSGHKLENMLVECSEYLPFYQNSVGFRISIHDAEDYPFPESKGFNVPPGHLTYVGLRKIHTILKPKPYSRCELLSKLQMEDRDAYVGQLPHVTYSESSCMKTCFQIELIRRCRCQDPSYPRVMEVRAFSQLLEELGLKSEEIPYCRLFDKREKQCLKWFNELFIGRKVSSNEEIVDKLCNQCLPECDTITYHTTLSSGIYNNLEHFRNTRNQNAKIKYKNLKNDKIRYKYLEDNIVAISIYLEDLEQEDIQSDIDFSALSYIADMGGILGLWMGLSILTVFEICECLYDIFYNMIFCQKMLEYRLPDVNESLRRKIQRRIVMNKILSEEQDRELDLIFIEHVWKKANLPFNYMEQLQNN
;
A
#
# COMPACT_ATOMS: atom_id res chain seq x y z
N MET A 1 66.52 13.37 28.21
CA MET A 1 67.62 12.63 27.57
C MET A 1 67.24 12.40 26.11
N ASN A 2 67.69 13.30 25.24
CA ASN A 2 67.95 13.00 23.82
C ASN A 2 69.36 12.41 23.70
N PRO A 3 69.69 11.72 22.60
CA PRO A 3 70.17 12.37 21.37
C PRO A 3 69.38 11.88 20.12
N LEU A 4 68.93 12.70 19.16
CA LEU A 4 69.58 13.66 18.23
C LEU A 4 70.51 13.04 17.16
N LEU A 5 70.14 13.26 15.87
CA LEU A 5 70.91 13.76 14.70
C LEU A 5 70.25 13.23 13.40
N SER A 6 69.41 14.00 12.69
CA SER A 6 69.64 15.16 11.78
C SER A 6 70.03 14.77 10.35
N ASP A 7 69.21 15.11 9.35
CA ASP A 7 69.54 16.20 8.41
C ASP A 7 68.30 16.67 7.63
N GLU A 8 68.16 17.98 7.48
CA GLU A 8 67.11 18.69 6.75
C GLU A 8 67.58 18.98 5.32
N ARG A 9 66.69 18.87 4.33
CA ARG A 9 66.64 19.77 3.18
C ARG A 9 65.24 19.73 2.57
N GLY A 10 64.55 20.87 2.65
CA GLY A 10 63.17 21.01 2.20
C GLY A 10 63.02 21.11 0.69
N GLU A 11 61.82 20.78 0.21
CA GLU A 11 61.11 21.47 -0.87
C GLU A 11 59.70 20.84 -1.01
N GLY A 12 58.66 21.70 -0.98
CA GLY A 12 57.31 21.37 -1.45
C GLY A 12 56.34 20.71 -0.46
N GLN A 13 55.65 21.50 0.36
CA GLN A 13 54.35 21.11 0.92
C GLN A 13 53.34 20.95 -0.24
N GLN A 14 53.19 19.74 -0.77
CA GLN A 14 51.91 19.32 -1.33
C GLN A 14 51.08 18.78 -0.17
N ALA A 15 50.03 19.53 0.20
CA ALA A 15 48.97 19.02 1.03
C ALA A 15 48.46 17.72 0.37
N GLY A 16 48.80 16.58 0.98
CA GLY A 16 48.33 15.29 0.51
C GLY A 16 46.82 15.28 0.61
N PHE A 17 46.14 15.32 -0.53
CA PHE A 17 44.73 15.01 -0.64
C PHE A 17 44.49 13.67 0.09
N PRO A 18 43.47 13.57 0.96
CA PRO A 18 43.15 12.30 1.60
C PRO A 18 42.95 11.26 0.51
N SER A 19 43.58 10.09 0.66
CA SER A 19 43.58 9.07 -0.37
C SER A 19 42.13 8.70 -0.72
N ARG A 20 41.85 8.47 -2.02
CA ARG A 20 40.54 8.02 -2.57
C ARG A 20 39.93 6.82 -1.80
N ARG A 21 40.72 6.13 -0.97
CA ARG A 21 40.34 4.98 -0.12
C ARG A 21 39.76 5.35 1.25
N ASP A 22 40.14 6.46 1.87
CA ASP A 22 39.51 6.91 3.14
C ASP A 22 38.05 7.36 2.93
N TYR A 23 37.68 7.67 1.70
CA TYR A 23 36.30 7.89 1.27
C TYR A 23 35.52 6.59 1.01
N LEU A 24 36.19 5.49 0.67
CA LEU A 24 35.57 4.20 0.33
C LEU A 24 35.19 3.38 1.58
N GLU A 25 35.93 3.49 2.69
CA GLU A 25 35.51 2.88 3.98
C GLU A 25 34.26 3.56 4.58
N LYS A 26 33.98 4.82 4.20
CA LYS A 26 32.72 5.51 4.55
C LYS A 26 31.49 5.05 3.75
N LEU A 27 31.66 4.12 2.80
CA LEU A 27 30.57 3.59 1.96
C LEU A 27 30.02 2.24 2.42
N LEU A 28 30.68 1.59 3.39
CA LEU A 28 30.17 0.39 4.04
C LEU A 28 29.45 0.81 5.32
N THR A 29 28.11 0.77 5.30
CA THR A 29 27.32 0.92 6.52
C THR A 29 27.20 -0.45 7.19
N LYS A 30 27.52 -0.51 8.49
CA LYS A 30 27.04 -1.62 9.32
C LYS A 30 25.54 -1.38 9.52
N GLU A 31 24.72 -2.29 9.03
CA GLU A 31 23.29 -2.25 9.30
C GLU A 31 23.07 -2.87 10.67
N ALA A 32 22.73 -2.02 11.63
CA ALA A 32 22.59 -2.38 13.02
C ALA A 32 21.28 -3.15 13.22
N GLU A 33 21.38 -4.48 13.28
CA GLU A 33 20.58 -5.41 14.10
C GLU A 33 21.05 -6.86 13.88
N ASN A 34 21.77 -7.14 12.78
CA ASN A 34 22.45 -8.41 12.51
C ASN A 34 23.96 -8.18 12.30
N ASP A 35 24.80 -8.59 13.26
CA ASP A 35 26.28 -8.49 13.21
C ASP A 35 26.94 -9.15 11.97
N TYR A 36 26.16 -9.85 11.15
CA TYR A 36 26.58 -10.61 9.97
C TYR A 36 26.35 -9.91 8.63
N LEU A 37 25.63 -8.77 8.60
CA LEU A 37 25.30 -8.07 7.35
C LEU A 37 26.21 -6.86 7.11
N ARG A 38 26.59 -6.67 5.84
CA ARG A 38 27.31 -5.49 5.35
C ARG A 38 26.67 -5.04 4.06
N SER A 39 26.32 -3.76 3.97
CA SER A 39 25.80 -3.16 2.75
C SER A 39 26.84 -2.30 2.05
N PHE A 40 26.71 -2.22 0.72
CA PHE A 40 27.58 -1.44 -0.15
C PHE A 40 26.74 -0.77 -1.25
N ASN A 41 26.87 0.54 -1.39
CA ASN A 41 26.15 1.29 -2.43
C ASN A 41 26.99 1.42 -3.72
N LEU A 42 26.59 0.69 -4.77
CA LEU A 42 27.27 0.67 -6.07
C LEU A 42 27.12 1.98 -6.84
N GLN A 43 25.97 2.65 -6.75
CA GLN A 43 25.68 3.88 -7.51
C GLN A 43 26.59 5.02 -7.07
N ARG A 44 26.81 5.16 -5.76
CA ARG A 44 27.75 6.13 -5.18
C ARG A 44 29.20 5.83 -5.56
N TYR A 45 29.54 4.56 -5.75
CA TYR A 45 30.85 4.15 -6.25
C TYR A 45 31.05 4.52 -7.73
N LEU A 46 30.07 4.22 -8.59
CA LEU A 46 30.11 4.56 -10.02
C LEU A 46 30.09 6.07 -10.25
N GLY A 47 29.33 6.83 -9.45
CA GLY A 47 29.30 8.29 -9.50
C GLY A 47 30.63 8.96 -9.11
N ALA A 48 31.50 8.26 -8.38
CA ALA A 48 32.85 8.72 -8.04
C ALA A 48 33.92 8.30 -9.07
N MET A 49 33.53 7.63 -10.17
CA MET A 49 34.41 7.31 -11.29
C MET A 49 34.34 8.39 -12.37
N ASN A 50 35.48 8.66 -13.02
CA ASN A 50 35.52 9.55 -14.18
C ASN A 50 34.81 8.88 -15.38
N ASN A 51 34.17 9.65 -16.26
CA ASN A 51 33.38 9.10 -17.39
C ASN A 51 34.15 8.09 -18.26
N LYS A 52 35.45 8.30 -18.51
CA LYS A 52 36.30 7.36 -19.26
C LYS A 52 36.54 6.01 -18.55
N ASP A 53 36.58 6.00 -17.21
CA ASP A 53 36.74 4.78 -16.42
C ASP A 53 35.42 4.01 -16.31
N ARG A 54 34.29 4.73 -16.39
CA ARG A 54 32.94 4.17 -16.39
C ARG A 54 32.64 3.35 -17.65
N GLU A 55 33.20 3.78 -18.79
CA GLU A 55 33.09 3.09 -20.09
C GLU A 55 34.07 1.90 -20.24
N MET A 56 35.24 1.93 -19.59
CA MET A 56 36.26 0.86 -19.68
C MET A 56 36.23 -0.16 -18.53
N SER A 57 35.58 0.13 -17.41
CA SER A 57 35.63 -0.70 -16.19
C SER A 57 34.35 -0.62 -15.36
N GLY A 58 33.18 -0.61 -15.99
CA GLY A 58 31.86 -0.65 -15.33
C GLY A 58 31.64 -1.82 -14.37
N HIS A 59 32.65 -2.68 -14.20
CA HIS A 59 32.74 -3.77 -13.25
C HIS A 59 33.35 -3.34 -11.92
N LYS A 60 32.57 -3.49 -10.85
CA LYS A 60 33.06 -3.46 -9.47
C LYS A 60 33.46 -4.88 -9.06
N LEU A 61 34.77 -5.18 -9.09
CA LEU A 61 35.32 -6.41 -8.51
C LEU A 61 35.51 -6.25 -7.00
N GLU A 62 34.89 -7.14 -6.22
CA GLU A 62 35.09 -7.27 -4.78
C GLU A 62 35.49 -8.69 -4.43
N ASN A 63 36.48 -8.81 -3.55
CA ASN A 63 37.02 -10.09 -3.10
C ASN A 63 36.77 -10.25 -1.60
N MET A 64 36.13 -11.35 -1.25
CA MET A 64 35.72 -11.67 0.11
C MET A 64 36.32 -13.01 0.55
N LEU A 65 36.51 -13.16 1.85
CA LEU A 65 37.03 -14.39 2.45
C LEU A 65 35.99 -14.98 3.37
N VAL A 66 35.62 -16.23 3.10
CA VAL A 66 34.57 -16.94 3.83
C VAL A 66 35.10 -17.54 5.15
N GLU A 67 36.39 -17.87 5.20
CA GLU A 67 37.04 -18.49 6.37
C GLU A 67 36.35 -19.80 6.81
N CYS A 68 36.20 -20.73 5.86
CA CYS A 68 35.43 -21.98 5.97
C CYS A 68 35.85 -22.89 7.12
N SER A 69 37.06 -22.72 7.65
CA SER A 69 37.51 -23.45 8.85
C SER A 69 36.79 -23.04 10.14
N GLU A 70 36.12 -21.89 10.16
CA GLU A 70 35.36 -21.40 11.33
C GLU A 70 33.88 -21.82 11.27
N TYR A 71 33.45 -22.42 10.16
CA TYR A 71 32.07 -22.88 9.98
C TYR A 71 31.77 -24.04 10.93
N LEU A 72 30.57 -24.02 11.51
CA LEU A 72 30.09 -25.11 12.35
C LEU A 72 29.44 -26.20 11.48
N PRO A 73 30.03 -27.42 11.38
CA PRO A 73 29.65 -28.42 10.37
C PRO A 73 28.20 -28.91 10.43
N PHE A 74 27.51 -28.74 11.56
CA PHE A 74 26.14 -29.23 11.78
C PHE A 74 25.05 -28.18 11.56
N TYR A 75 25.41 -26.90 11.42
CA TYR A 75 24.45 -25.80 11.31
C TYR A 75 24.35 -25.22 9.90
N GLN A 76 25.40 -25.37 9.09
CA GLN A 76 25.51 -24.75 7.77
C GLN A 76 25.74 -25.82 6.70
N ASN A 77 24.81 -25.92 5.75
CA ASN A 77 24.87 -26.88 4.65
C ASN A 77 25.61 -26.35 3.41
N SER A 78 25.94 -25.06 3.40
CA SER A 78 26.57 -24.38 2.26
C SER A 78 27.61 -23.38 2.74
N VAL A 79 28.66 -23.23 1.94
CA VAL A 79 29.77 -22.31 2.19
C VAL A 79 29.76 -21.26 1.08
N GLY A 80 29.93 -20.00 1.46
CA GLY A 80 29.88 -18.86 0.53
C GLY A 80 29.19 -17.66 1.14
N PHE A 81 28.90 -16.66 0.31
CA PHE A 81 28.14 -15.48 0.69
C PHE A 81 26.75 -15.51 0.08
N ARG A 82 25.76 -15.01 0.81
CA ARG A 82 24.44 -14.70 0.28
C ARG A 82 24.33 -13.20 0.06
N ILE A 83 24.04 -12.79 -1.17
CA ILE A 83 24.07 -11.40 -1.60
C ILE A 83 22.68 -11.01 -2.08
N SER A 84 22.20 -9.86 -1.63
CA SER A 84 20.95 -9.25 -2.09
C SER A 84 21.24 -7.90 -2.70
N ILE A 85 20.55 -7.60 -3.79
CA ILE A 85 20.68 -6.35 -4.53
C ILE A 85 19.31 -5.69 -4.47
N HIS A 86 19.28 -4.44 -4.03
CA HIS A 86 18.08 -3.67 -3.75
C HIS A 86 18.37 -2.18 -3.97
N ASP A 87 17.31 -1.36 -4.01
CA ASP A 87 17.46 0.09 -4.06
C ASP A 87 18.06 0.62 -2.75
N ALA A 88 18.68 1.80 -2.79
CA ALA A 88 19.25 2.41 -1.60
C ALA A 88 18.19 2.70 -0.53
N GLU A 89 16.95 3.00 -0.93
CA GLU A 89 15.87 3.29 0.01
C GLU A 89 15.15 2.03 0.53
N ASP A 90 15.48 0.85 0.00
CA ASP A 90 14.91 -0.42 0.44
C ASP A 90 15.69 -1.03 1.60
N TYR A 91 14.97 -1.66 2.54
CA TYR A 91 15.60 -2.52 3.54
C TYR A 91 16.08 -3.86 2.92
N PRO A 92 17.33 -4.30 3.16
CA PRO A 92 17.83 -5.56 2.62
C PRO A 92 17.21 -6.80 3.28
N PHE A 93 16.64 -7.69 2.47
CA PHE A 93 16.14 -8.99 2.90
C PHE A 93 16.86 -10.14 2.19
N PRO A 94 18.10 -10.47 2.57
CA PRO A 94 18.89 -11.50 1.89
C PRO A 94 18.27 -12.88 1.97
N GLU A 95 17.51 -13.21 3.02
CA GLU A 95 16.82 -14.48 3.15
C GLU A 95 15.76 -14.73 2.06
N SER A 96 15.11 -13.67 1.56
CA SER A 96 14.04 -13.76 0.55
C SER A 96 14.49 -13.33 -0.85
N LYS A 97 15.27 -12.25 -0.97
CA LYS A 97 15.68 -11.65 -2.26
C LYS A 97 17.15 -11.95 -2.62
N GLY A 98 17.89 -12.68 -1.79
CA GLY A 98 19.32 -12.93 -2.00
C GLY A 98 19.64 -14.22 -2.76
N PHE A 99 20.74 -14.21 -3.51
CA PHE A 99 21.34 -15.36 -4.20
C PHE A 99 22.69 -15.75 -3.57
N ASN A 100 23.11 -17.00 -3.77
CA ASN A 100 24.34 -17.53 -3.18
C ASN A 100 25.52 -17.42 -4.16
N VAL A 101 26.68 -17.01 -3.65
CA VAL A 101 27.94 -16.94 -4.39
C VAL A 101 28.95 -17.91 -3.75
N PRO A 102 29.38 -18.95 -4.49
CA PRO A 102 30.27 -19.98 -3.94
C PRO A 102 31.74 -19.51 -3.92
N PRO A 103 32.56 -20.07 -3.01
CA PRO A 103 34.01 -19.87 -3.04
C PRO A 103 34.67 -20.56 -4.25
N GLY A 104 35.88 -20.13 -4.61
CA GLY A 104 36.66 -20.65 -5.73
C GLY A 104 36.24 -20.12 -7.10
N HIS A 105 35.17 -19.33 -7.15
CA HIS A 105 34.59 -18.80 -8.37
C HIS A 105 34.63 -17.27 -8.43
N LEU A 106 34.66 -16.75 -9.66
CA LEU A 106 34.42 -15.36 -9.99
C LEU A 106 33.01 -15.29 -10.56
N THR A 107 32.10 -14.71 -9.80
CA THR A 107 30.71 -14.53 -10.20
C THR A 107 30.53 -13.14 -10.75
N TYR A 108 30.15 -13.07 -12.02
CA TYR A 108 29.73 -11.86 -12.70
C TYR A 108 28.23 -11.67 -12.48
N VAL A 109 27.85 -10.49 -12.01
CA VAL A 109 26.47 -10.10 -11.75
C VAL A 109 26.14 -8.91 -12.64
N GLY A 110 25.41 -9.20 -13.71
CA GLY A 110 24.83 -8.18 -14.58
C GLY A 110 23.59 -7.59 -13.92
N LEU A 111 23.51 -6.26 -13.89
CA LEU A 111 22.39 -5.51 -13.34
C LEU A 111 21.64 -4.77 -14.44
N ARG A 112 20.32 -4.92 -14.43
CA ARG A 112 19.40 -4.10 -15.21
C ARG A 112 18.43 -3.40 -14.28
N LYS A 113 18.40 -2.06 -14.36
CA LYS A 113 17.53 -1.21 -13.53
C LYS A 113 16.17 -1.08 -14.20
N ILE A 114 15.11 -1.44 -13.46
CA ILE A 114 13.73 -1.27 -13.88
C ILE A 114 13.03 -0.33 -12.90
N HIS A 115 12.45 0.74 -13.43
CA HIS A 115 11.67 1.70 -12.66
C HIS A 115 10.20 1.52 -13.01
N THR A 116 9.36 1.23 -12.02
CA THR A 116 7.93 0.96 -12.21
C THR A 116 7.10 2.01 -11.51
N ILE A 117 6.26 2.72 -12.28
CA ILE A 117 5.34 3.75 -11.79
C ILE A 117 3.90 3.31 -12.09
N LEU A 118 3.18 2.95 -11.04
CA LEU A 118 1.77 2.57 -11.06
C LEU A 118 0.87 3.77 -10.70
N LYS A 119 -0.32 3.83 -11.28
CA LYS A 119 -1.34 4.81 -10.87
C LYS A 119 -2.03 4.32 -9.60
N PRO A 120 -2.20 5.18 -8.58
CA PRO A 120 -2.93 4.82 -7.37
C PRO A 120 -4.40 4.54 -7.67
N LYS A 121 -5.14 4.14 -6.62
CA LYS A 121 -6.59 3.90 -6.71
C LYS A 121 -7.31 5.06 -7.40
N PRO A 122 -8.28 4.79 -8.30
CA PRO A 122 -8.95 3.49 -8.52
C PRO A 122 -8.25 2.54 -9.51
N TYR A 123 -7.13 2.92 -10.11
CA TYR A 123 -6.53 2.16 -11.23
C TYR A 123 -5.72 0.95 -10.78
N SER A 124 -4.93 1.07 -9.71
CA SER A 124 -4.16 -0.03 -9.15
C SER A 124 -4.25 -0.08 -7.63
N ARG A 125 -3.91 -1.23 -7.05
CA ARG A 125 -3.93 -1.48 -5.60
C ARG A 125 -2.64 -0.97 -4.94
N CYS A 126 -2.23 0.26 -5.22
CA CYS A 126 -1.08 0.93 -4.57
C CYS A 126 -1.53 2.23 -3.90
N GLU A 127 -0.78 2.70 -2.89
CA GLU A 127 -1.05 3.93 -2.14
C GLU A 127 0.20 4.82 -2.08
N LEU A 128 0.00 6.13 -2.18
CA LEU A 128 1.05 7.12 -1.92
C LEU A 128 1.05 7.45 -0.43
N LEU A 129 2.02 6.90 0.30
CA LEU A 129 2.11 7.04 1.75
C LEU A 129 2.91 8.28 2.14
N SER A 130 2.43 9.03 3.14
CA SER A 130 3.24 10.03 3.84
C SER A 130 4.25 9.36 4.77
N LYS A 131 5.34 10.04 5.11
CA LYS A 131 6.38 9.50 6.00
C LYS A 131 5.84 8.96 7.33
N LEU A 132 4.88 9.67 7.94
CA LEU A 132 4.24 9.23 9.19
C LEU A 132 3.46 7.91 8.98
N GLN A 133 2.69 7.81 7.89
CA GLN A 133 1.95 6.60 7.56
C GLN A 133 2.87 5.41 7.24
N MET A 134 4.06 5.68 6.70
CA MET A 134 5.09 4.65 6.49
C MET A 134 5.59 4.09 7.83
N GLU A 135 5.98 4.97 8.76
CA GLU A 135 6.45 4.59 10.11
C GLU A 135 5.40 3.86 10.96
N ASP A 136 4.12 4.18 10.76
CA ASP A 136 3.01 3.55 11.48
C ASP A 136 2.66 2.15 10.96
N ARG A 137 3.02 1.80 9.71
CA ARG A 137 2.70 0.50 9.10
C ARG A 137 3.89 -0.44 9.00
N ASP A 138 5.09 0.10 8.91
CA ASP A 138 6.30 -0.67 8.59
C ASP A 138 7.40 -0.43 9.63
N ALA A 139 7.74 -1.49 10.37
CA ALA A 139 8.70 -1.44 11.46
C ALA A 139 10.16 -1.30 11.01
N TYR A 140 10.44 -1.43 9.72
CA TYR A 140 11.78 -1.24 9.16
C TYR A 140 12.05 0.22 8.79
N VAL A 141 11.00 1.04 8.64
CA VAL A 141 11.12 2.48 8.35
C VAL A 141 11.70 3.17 9.58
N GLY A 142 12.77 3.93 9.36
CA GLY A 142 13.49 4.64 10.43
C GLY A 142 14.52 3.81 11.21
N GLN A 143 14.58 2.49 11.01
CA GLN A 143 15.71 1.67 11.50
C GLN A 143 17.03 2.11 10.87
N LEU A 144 16.97 2.48 9.58
CA LEU A 144 18.05 3.12 8.86
C LEU A 144 17.56 4.48 8.34
N PRO A 145 18.41 5.52 8.32
CA PRO A 145 17.98 6.91 8.09
C PRO A 145 17.40 7.19 6.70
N HIS A 146 17.60 6.26 5.76
CA HIS A 146 17.26 6.37 4.35
C HIS A 146 16.26 5.30 3.90
N VAL A 147 15.88 4.37 4.78
CA VAL A 147 14.94 3.32 4.44
C VAL A 147 13.51 3.86 4.44
N THR A 148 12.81 3.60 3.35
CA THR A 148 11.39 3.94 3.15
C THR A 148 10.54 2.67 3.20
N TYR A 149 9.23 2.84 3.08
CA TYR A 149 8.28 1.74 3.11
C TYR A 149 8.47 0.83 1.91
N SER A 150 8.43 -0.50 2.13
CA SER A 150 8.23 -1.48 1.07
C SER A 150 7.14 -2.48 1.39
N GLU A 151 6.49 -3.06 0.37
CA GLU A 151 5.52 -4.14 0.58
C GLU A 151 6.17 -5.29 1.38
N SER A 152 7.42 -5.65 1.02
CA SER A 152 8.13 -6.76 1.68
C SER A 152 8.42 -6.52 3.16
N SER A 153 8.76 -5.29 3.54
CA SER A 153 9.03 -4.91 4.93
C SER A 153 7.74 -4.75 5.73
N CYS A 154 6.68 -4.19 5.13
CA CYS A 154 5.34 -4.16 5.74
C CYS A 154 4.82 -5.57 6.01
N MET A 155 4.94 -6.50 5.06
CA MET A 155 4.48 -7.89 5.23
C MET A 155 5.20 -8.60 6.38
N LYS A 156 6.49 -8.31 6.59
CA LYS A 156 7.27 -8.80 7.73
C LYS A 156 6.84 -8.17 9.06
N THR A 157 6.51 -6.88 9.05
CA THR A 157 5.93 -6.19 10.19
C THR A 157 4.56 -6.78 10.56
N CYS A 158 3.69 -7.00 9.57
CA CYS A 158 2.40 -7.64 9.74
C CYS A 158 2.55 -9.06 10.34
N PHE A 159 3.49 -9.86 9.84
CA PHE A 159 3.79 -11.17 10.40
C PHE A 159 4.08 -11.09 11.91
N GLN A 160 4.95 -10.17 12.33
CA GLN A 160 5.31 -10.00 13.73
C GLN A 160 4.12 -9.51 14.57
N ILE A 161 3.33 -8.56 14.06
CA ILE A 161 2.11 -8.06 14.71
C ILE A 161 1.14 -9.23 14.95
N GLU A 162 0.85 -10.02 13.92
CA GLU A 162 -0.10 -11.12 13.97
C GLU A 162 0.41 -12.31 14.81
N LEU A 163 1.73 -12.49 14.89
CA LEU A 163 2.39 -13.43 15.80
C LEU A 163 2.19 -13.00 17.25
N ILE A 164 2.43 -11.73 17.58
CA ILE A 164 2.26 -11.20 18.94
C ILE A 164 0.78 -11.27 19.35
N ARG A 165 -0.15 -10.89 18.47
CA ARG A 165 -1.61 -10.97 18.73
C ARG A 165 -2.05 -12.37 19.16
N ARG A 166 -1.53 -13.41 18.51
CA ARG A 166 -1.95 -14.81 18.73
C ARG A 166 -1.11 -15.58 19.74
N CYS A 167 0.21 -15.45 19.67
CA CYS A 167 1.16 -16.23 20.46
C CYS A 167 1.76 -15.46 21.65
N ARG A 168 1.51 -14.14 21.77
CA ARG A 168 1.98 -13.28 22.88
C ARG A 168 3.49 -13.29 23.10
N CYS A 169 4.25 -13.55 22.04
CA CYS A 169 5.70 -13.51 22.01
C CYS A 169 6.16 -12.94 20.67
N GLN A 170 7.40 -12.45 20.62
CA GLN A 170 7.99 -11.86 19.42
C GLN A 170 9.10 -12.76 18.85
N ASP A 171 9.23 -12.83 17.52
CA ASP A 171 10.32 -13.55 16.87
C ASP A 171 11.58 -12.67 16.84
N PRO A 172 12.75 -13.18 17.27
CA PRO A 172 13.99 -12.41 17.34
C PRO A 172 14.58 -12.04 15.97
N SER A 173 14.06 -12.58 14.87
CA SER A 173 14.54 -12.30 13.50
C SER A 173 13.99 -11.00 12.92
N TYR A 174 13.10 -10.31 13.65
CA TYR A 174 12.40 -9.10 13.23
C TYR A 174 12.72 -7.95 14.21
N PRO A 175 12.56 -6.68 13.77
CA PRO A 175 12.83 -5.52 14.61
C PRO A 175 12.11 -5.58 15.95
N ARG A 176 12.79 -5.10 17.00
CA ARG A 176 12.22 -5.16 18.34
C ARG A 176 11.05 -4.18 18.50
N VAL A 177 9.97 -4.66 19.11
CA VAL A 177 8.72 -3.90 19.32
C VAL A 177 8.94 -2.54 20.03
N MET A 178 9.88 -2.48 20.98
CA MET A 178 10.12 -1.28 21.79
C MET A 178 10.78 -0.12 21.04
N GLU A 179 11.30 -0.37 19.84
CA GLU A 179 12.07 0.63 19.08
C GLU A 179 11.26 1.25 17.94
N VAL A 180 9.99 0.85 17.74
CA VAL A 180 9.25 1.19 16.51
C VAL A 180 7.79 1.57 16.71
N ARG A 181 7.37 2.64 16.01
CA ARG A 181 5.98 3.16 16.00
C ARG A 181 4.96 2.18 15.43
N ALA A 182 5.34 1.33 14.48
CA ALA A 182 4.44 0.41 13.81
C ALA A 182 3.67 -0.54 14.76
N PHE A 183 4.18 -0.76 15.98
CA PHE A 183 3.52 -1.59 16.98
C PHE A 183 2.66 -0.81 17.98
N SER A 184 2.60 0.52 17.90
CA SER A 184 1.87 1.36 18.87
C SER A 184 0.39 1.00 18.99
N GLN A 185 -0.31 0.87 17.85
CA GLN A 185 -1.71 0.48 17.80
C GLN A 185 -1.93 -0.91 18.41
N LEU A 186 -1.05 -1.87 18.10
CA LEU A 186 -1.10 -3.21 18.66
C LEU A 186 -0.95 -3.20 20.20
N LEU A 187 -0.01 -2.42 20.73
CA LEU A 187 0.23 -2.34 22.16
C LEU A 187 -0.97 -1.75 22.90
N GLU A 188 -1.59 -0.71 22.33
CA GLU A 188 -2.81 -0.10 22.85
C GLU A 188 -3.98 -1.09 22.84
N GLU A 189 -4.20 -1.81 21.73
CA GLU A 189 -5.23 -2.86 21.61
C GLU A 189 -5.07 -3.97 22.65
N LEU A 190 -3.84 -4.38 22.93
CA LEU A 190 -3.54 -5.46 23.87
C LEU A 190 -3.45 -5.01 25.32
N GLY A 191 -3.40 -3.70 25.59
CA GLY A 191 -3.18 -3.13 26.92
C GLY A 191 -1.82 -3.53 27.52
N LEU A 192 -0.80 -3.73 26.68
CA LEU A 192 0.53 -4.18 27.09
C LEU A 192 1.57 -3.08 26.86
N LYS A 193 2.64 -3.08 27.67
CA LYS A 193 3.83 -2.25 27.40
C LYS A 193 4.79 -2.99 26.47
N SER A 194 5.62 -2.24 25.75
CA SER A 194 6.56 -2.82 24.79
C SER A 194 7.62 -3.70 25.46
N GLU A 195 8.00 -3.40 26.71
CA GLU A 195 8.98 -4.20 27.47
C GLU A 195 8.41 -5.54 27.98
N GLU A 196 7.08 -5.71 27.94
CA GLU A 196 6.39 -6.89 28.48
C GLU A 196 6.31 -8.04 27.47
N ILE A 197 6.73 -7.84 26.22
CA ILE A 197 6.62 -8.86 25.16
C ILE A 197 7.93 -9.66 25.09
N PRO A 198 7.96 -10.91 25.59
CA PRO A 198 9.17 -11.73 25.54
C PRO A 198 9.40 -12.30 24.14
N TYR A 199 10.65 -12.67 23.86
CA TYR A 199 10.95 -13.51 22.70
C TYR A 199 10.32 -14.89 22.84
N CYS A 200 9.86 -15.47 21.73
CA CYS A 200 9.27 -16.81 21.71
C CYS A 200 10.30 -17.86 22.17
N ARG A 201 9.96 -18.63 23.21
CA ARG A 201 10.81 -19.67 23.80
C ARG A 201 10.57 -21.01 23.11
N LEU A 202 11.55 -21.44 22.33
CA LEU A 202 11.50 -22.72 21.62
C LEU A 202 11.51 -23.96 22.55
N PHE A 203 11.87 -23.78 23.83
CA PHE A 203 11.82 -24.84 24.84
C PHE A 203 10.43 -25.00 25.47
N ASP A 204 9.59 -23.96 25.45
CA ASP A 204 8.20 -24.09 25.90
C ASP A 204 7.39 -24.78 24.81
N LYS A 205 6.77 -25.92 25.15
CA LYS A 205 5.95 -26.69 24.20
C LYS A 205 4.79 -25.87 23.64
N ARG A 206 4.18 -25.00 24.45
CA ARG A 206 3.03 -24.18 24.03
C ARG A 206 3.45 -23.11 23.03
N GLU A 207 4.47 -22.33 23.37
CA GLU A 207 4.98 -21.27 22.49
C GLU A 207 5.54 -21.87 21.20
N LYS A 208 6.30 -22.97 21.28
CA LYS A 208 6.79 -23.70 20.11
C LYS A 208 5.66 -24.19 19.21
N GLN A 209 4.60 -24.75 19.78
CA GLN A 209 3.45 -25.24 19.00
C GLN A 209 2.69 -24.09 18.34
N CYS A 210 2.52 -22.96 19.04
CA CYS A 210 1.91 -21.76 18.49
C CYS A 210 2.72 -21.18 17.33
N LEU A 211 4.03 -20.99 17.52
CA LEU A 211 4.93 -20.48 16.49
C LEU A 211 4.95 -21.39 15.27
N LYS A 212 4.98 -22.72 15.46
CA LYS A 212 4.94 -23.69 14.36
C LYS A 212 3.62 -23.59 13.59
N TRP A 213 2.49 -23.59 14.29
CA TRP A 213 1.17 -23.45 13.68
C TRP A 213 1.03 -22.12 12.91
N PHE A 214 1.50 -21.02 13.51
CA PHE A 214 1.43 -19.70 12.89
C PHE A 214 2.31 -19.61 11.64
N ASN A 215 3.52 -20.16 11.70
CA ASN A 215 4.40 -20.27 10.53
C ASN A 215 3.75 -21.10 9.42
N GLU A 216 3.09 -22.22 9.74
CA GLU A 216 2.37 -23.03 8.75
C GLU A 216 1.19 -22.26 8.13
N LEU A 217 0.48 -21.45 8.90
CA LEU A 217 -0.60 -20.58 8.40
C LEU A 217 -0.06 -19.50 7.45
N PHE A 218 1.01 -18.80 7.85
CA PHE A 218 1.49 -17.60 7.15
C PHE A 218 2.42 -17.94 5.97
N ILE A 219 3.34 -18.90 6.15
CA ILE A 219 4.30 -19.34 5.12
C ILE A 219 3.67 -20.39 4.20
N GLY A 220 2.66 -21.15 4.67
CA GLY A 220 1.88 -22.10 3.88
C GLY A 220 0.94 -21.46 2.84
N ARG A 221 1.22 -20.24 2.39
CA ARG A 221 0.53 -19.47 1.34
C ARG A 221 0.31 -20.22 0.01
N LYS A 222 0.94 -21.39 -0.18
CA LYS A 222 0.73 -22.28 -1.34
C LYS A 222 -0.65 -22.96 -1.36
N VAL A 223 -1.43 -22.85 -0.28
CA VAL A 223 -2.83 -23.29 -0.25
C VAL A 223 -3.72 -22.06 -0.47
N SER A 224 -4.53 -22.06 -1.54
CA SER A 224 -5.37 -20.93 -1.95
C SER A 224 -6.25 -20.36 -0.82
N SER A 225 -6.70 -21.19 0.13
CA SER A 225 -7.46 -20.71 1.30
C SER A 225 -6.63 -19.86 2.28
N ASN A 226 -5.35 -20.16 2.44
CA ASN A 226 -4.47 -19.45 3.38
C ASN A 226 -4.00 -18.10 2.81
N GLU A 227 -3.88 -18.00 1.49
CA GLU A 227 -3.56 -16.74 0.80
C GLU A 227 -4.61 -15.67 1.08
N GLU A 228 -5.90 -16.00 0.96
CA GLU A 228 -7.00 -15.07 1.26
C GLU A 228 -7.03 -14.65 2.75
N ILE A 229 -6.67 -15.55 3.66
CA ILE A 229 -6.59 -15.25 5.09
C ILE A 229 -5.47 -14.25 5.36
N VAL A 230 -4.26 -14.49 4.83
CA VAL A 230 -3.12 -13.58 5.03
C VAL A 230 -3.39 -12.23 4.40
N ASP A 231 -4.01 -12.18 3.22
CA ASP A 231 -4.36 -10.93 2.55
C ASP A 231 -5.42 -10.13 3.29
N LYS A 232 -6.34 -10.81 4.02
CA LYS A 232 -7.28 -10.16 4.94
C LYS A 232 -6.59 -9.63 6.19
N LEU A 233 -5.63 -10.38 6.75
CA LEU A 233 -4.88 -9.97 7.94
C LEU A 233 -3.94 -8.79 7.66
N CYS A 234 -3.23 -8.83 6.53
CA CYS A 234 -2.26 -7.83 6.12
C CYS A 234 -2.80 -6.88 5.03
N ASN A 235 -4.10 -6.59 5.06
CA ASN A 235 -4.75 -5.78 4.01
C ASN A 235 -4.23 -4.33 3.91
N GLN A 236 -3.53 -3.86 4.94
CA GLN A 236 -2.91 -2.53 5.02
C GLN A 236 -1.56 -2.46 4.29
N CYS A 237 -0.91 -3.60 4.04
CA CYS A 237 0.33 -3.69 3.28
C CYS A 237 -0.03 -3.68 1.79
N LEU A 238 0.07 -2.49 1.19
CA LEU A 238 -0.13 -2.28 -0.23
C LEU A 238 1.24 -2.10 -0.91
N PRO A 239 1.41 -2.55 -2.16
CA PRO A 239 2.60 -2.21 -2.93
C PRO A 239 2.73 -0.69 -3.11
N GLU A 240 3.98 -0.24 -3.23
CA GLU A 240 4.34 1.13 -3.54
C GLU A 240 3.95 1.44 -5.00
N CYS A 241 3.49 2.67 -5.23
CA CYS A 241 3.19 3.10 -6.60
C CYS A 241 4.44 3.46 -7.41
N ASP A 242 5.57 3.73 -6.75
CA ASP A 242 6.83 4.12 -7.37
C ASP A 242 7.93 3.21 -6.80
N THR A 243 8.50 2.34 -7.64
CA THR A 243 9.46 1.32 -7.21
C THR A 243 10.63 1.19 -8.18
N ILE A 244 11.83 0.99 -7.64
CA ILE A 244 13.02 0.67 -8.41
C ILE A 244 13.43 -0.77 -8.08
N THR A 245 13.55 -1.61 -9.10
CA THR A 245 13.98 -2.99 -8.95
C THR A 245 15.20 -3.28 -9.84
N TYR A 246 16.05 -4.19 -9.40
CA TYR A 246 17.24 -4.61 -10.13
C TYR A 246 17.08 -6.07 -10.55
N HIS A 247 16.95 -6.29 -11.85
CA HIS A 247 17.08 -7.63 -12.41
C HIS A 247 18.55 -8.02 -12.45
N THR A 248 18.83 -9.25 -12.01
CA THR A 248 20.18 -9.77 -11.91
C THR A 248 20.35 -10.94 -12.87
N THR A 249 21.41 -10.92 -13.67
CA THR A 249 21.87 -12.11 -14.39
C THR A 249 23.17 -12.58 -13.78
N LEU A 250 23.32 -13.91 -13.67
CA LEU A 250 24.45 -14.53 -12.99
C LEU A 250 25.24 -15.36 -13.99
N SER A 251 26.54 -15.12 -14.07
CA SER A 251 27.47 -16.02 -14.72
C SER A 251 28.69 -16.24 -13.82
N SER A 252 29.31 -17.41 -13.88
CA SER A 252 30.42 -17.75 -12.98
C SER A 252 31.50 -18.52 -13.71
N GLY A 253 32.76 -18.20 -13.39
CA GLY A 253 33.95 -18.89 -13.87
C GLY A 253 34.87 -19.27 -12.72
N ILE A 254 35.84 -20.14 -12.97
CA ILE A 254 36.87 -20.47 -11.96
C ILE A 254 37.71 -19.24 -11.68
N TYR A 255 37.94 -18.91 -10.41
CA TYR A 255 38.79 -17.80 -10.00
C TYR A 255 40.13 -18.29 -9.47
N ASN A 256 41.19 -18.06 -10.24
CA ASN A 256 42.54 -18.55 -9.94
C ASN A 256 43.59 -17.43 -9.82
N ASN A 257 43.19 -16.18 -9.61
CA ASN A 257 44.13 -15.06 -9.55
C ASN A 257 44.86 -15.00 -8.19
N LEU A 258 45.98 -15.72 -8.11
CA LEU A 258 46.86 -15.80 -6.95
C LEU A 258 47.55 -14.48 -6.59
N GLU A 259 47.80 -13.61 -7.58
CA GLU A 259 48.50 -12.34 -7.34
C GLU A 259 47.65 -11.39 -6.51
N HIS A 260 46.33 -11.43 -6.71
CA HIS A 260 45.42 -10.59 -5.95
C HIS A 260 45.43 -10.96 -4.46
N PHE A 261 45.50 -12.26 -4.13
CA PHE A 261 45.55 -12.72 -2.74
C PHE A 261 46.85 -12.33 -2.03
N ARG A 262 47.99 -12.26 -2.75
CA ARG A 262 49.26 -11.76 -2.17
C ARG A 262 49.12 -10.33 -1.64
N ASN A 263 48.21 -9.54 -2.21
CA ASN A 263 47.99 -8.15 -1.84
C ASN A 263 46.86 -7.93 -0.82
N THR A 264 46.03 -8.93 -0.50
CA THR A 264 44.86 -8.83 0.41
C THR A 264 45.18 -8.21 1.77
N ARG A 265 44.45 -7.19 2.24
CA ARG A 265 44.76 -6.52 3.53
C ARG A 265 44.60 -7.40 4.77
N ASN A 266 43.85 -8.50 4.71
CA ASN A 266 43.64 -9.38 5.86
C ASN A 266 44.97 -10.05 6.26
N GLN A 267 45.60 -9.50 7.30
CA GLN A 267 46.90 -9.97 7.80
C GLN A 267 46.81 -11.43 8.29
N ASN A 268 45.70 -11.80 8.91
CA ASN A 268 45.47 -13.17 9.41
C ASN A 268 45.40 -14.17 8.25
N ALA A 269 44.62 -13.85 7.21
CA ALA A 269 44.54 -14.68 6.00
C ALA A 269 45.89 -14.74 5.25
N LYS A 270 46.63 -13.63 5.18
CA LYS A 270 47.99 -13.60 4.61
C LYS A 270 48.97 -14.47 5.39
N ILE A 271 48.95 -14.41 6.72
CA ILE A 271 49.82 -15.22 7.59
C ILE A 271 49.47 -16.70 7.42
N LYS A 272 48.18 -17.06 7.47
CA LYS A 272 47.70 -18.43 7.27
C LYS A 272 48.14 -18.98 5.91
N TYR A 273 47.97 -18.22 4.84
CA TYR A 273 48.42 -18.58 3.50
C TYR A 273 49.95 -18.75 3.37
N LYS A 274 50.74 -17.82 3.95
CA LYS A 274 52.20 -17.89 3.95
C LYS A 274 52.73 -19.12 4.71
N ASN A 275 52.08 -19.48 5.82
CA ASN A 275 52.46 -20.61 6.66
C ASN A 275 52.12 -21.98 6.07
N LEU A 276 51.32 -22.05 5.01
CA LEU A 276 51.06 -23.30 4.28
C LEU A 276 52.33 -23.74 3.54
N LYS A 277 52.81 -24.93 3.86
CA LYS A 277 54.10 -25.48 3.39
C LYS A 277 54.06 -26.08 1.96
N ASN A 278 52.89 -26.18 1.33
CA ASN A 278 52.70 -26.84 0.04
C ASN A 278 51.78 -26.03 -0.89
N ASP A 279 52.18 -25.86 -2.14
CA ASP A 279 51.41 -25.13 -3.15
C ASP A 279 50.05 -25.79 -3.40
N LYS A 280 49.97 -27.13 -3.43
CA LYS A 280 48.69 -27.84 -3.58
C LYS A 280 47.69 -27.50 -2.45
N ILE A 281 48.19 -27.31 -1.24
CA ILE A 281 47.36 -26.96 -0.07
C ILE A 281 46.98 -25.47 -0.14
N ARG A 282 47.85 -24.60 -0.65
CA ARG A 282 47.55 -23.19 -0.89
C ARG A 282 46.45 -23.00 -1.93
N TYR A 283 46.53 -23.70 -3.06
CA TYR A 283 45.48 -23.67 -4.08
C TYR A 283 44.14 -24.12 -3.53
N LYS A 284 44.12 -25.25 -2.81
CA LYS A 284 42.91 -25.75 -2.15
C LYS A 284 42.35 -24.75 -1.13
N TYR A 285 43.21 -24.13 -0.32
CA TYR A 285 42.78 -23.11 0.63
C TYR A 285 42.12 -21.92 -0.08
N LEU A 286 42.66 -21.48 -1.21
CA LEU A 286 42.07 -20.39 -1.99
C LEU A 286 40.74 -20.81 -2.58
N GLU A 287 40.67 -21.96 -3.25
CA GLU A 287 39.44 -22.52 -3.81
C GLU A 287 38.33 -22.65 -2.76
N ASP A 288 38.67 -23.08 -1.55
CA ASP A 288 37.71 -23.25 -0.48
C ASP A 288 37.25 -21.92 0.14
N ASN A 289 38.06 -20.86 0.15
CA ASN A 289 37.81 -19.65 0.97
C ASN A 289 37.60 -18.34 0.19
N ILE A 290 38.09 -18.24 -1.05
CA ILE A 290 38.03 -16.99 -1.82
C ILE A 290 36.71 -16.88 -2.55
N VAL A 291 36.02 -15.77 -2.38
CA VAL A 291 34.84 -15.45 -3.19
C VAL A 291 35.12 -14.16 -3.93
N ALA A 292 35.03 -14.19 -5.25
CA ALA A 292 35.19 -13.02 -6.09
C ALA A 292 33.86 -12.69 -6.76
N ILE A 293 33.39 -11.46 -6.64
CA ILE A 293 32.17 -10.98 -7.29
C ILE A 293 32.47 -9.74 -8.11
N SER A 294 31.97 -9.71 -9.34
CA SER A 294 32.08 -8.59 -10.26
C SER A 294 30.68 -8.09 -10.60
N ILE A 295 30.29 -6.95 -10.05
CA ILE A 295 28.96 -6.36 -10.27
C ILE A 295 29.07 -5.25 -11.32
N TYR A 296 28.20 -5.26 -12.33
CA TYR A 296 28.20 -4.27 -13.40
C TYR A 296 26.79 -4.02 -13.93
N LEU A 297 26.58 -2.88 -14.58
CA LEU A 297 25.35 -2.60 -15.33
C LEU A 297 25.47 -3.26 -16.70
N GLU A 298 24.48 -4.05 -17.10
CA GLU A 298 24.45 -4.69 -18.43
C GLU A 298 24.35 -3.64 -19.53
N ASP A 299 23.38 -2.75 -19.37
CA ASP A 299 23.13 -1.62 -20.25
C ASP A 299 23.07 -0.32 -19.42
N LEU A 300 23.41 0.79 -20.06
CA LEU A 300 23.25 2.13 -19.48
C LEU A 300 21.80 2.64 -19.60
N GLU A 301 20.96 1.90 -20.32
CA GLU A 301 19.55 2.19 -20.53
C GLU A 301 18.74 1.76 -19.30
N GLN A 302 17.79 2.60 -18.90
CA GLN A 302 16.86 2.30 -17.82
C GLN A 302 15.52 1.89 -18.44
N GLU A 303 14.95 0.79 -17.98
CA GLU A 303 13.61 0.36 -18.37
C GLU A 303 12.58 1.06 -17.47
N ASP A 304 11.78 1.95 -18.05
CA ASP A 304 10.71 2.66 -17.34
C ASP A 304 9.34 2.05 -17.69
N ILE A 305 8.68 1.44 -16.71
CA ILE A 305 7.35 0.84 -16.83
C ILE A 305 6.36 1.78 -16.15
N GLN A 306 5.67 2.60 -16.94
CA GLN A 306 4.65 3.52 -16.44
C GLN A 306 3.25 3.08 -16.88
N SER A 307 2.31 3.00 -15.94
CA SER A 307 0.90 2.79 -16.28
C SER A 307 0.24 4.12 -16.64
N ASP A 308 -0.34 4.21 -17.83
CA ASP A 308 -1.12 5.36 -18.28
C ASP A 308 -2.63 5.08 -18.26
N ILE A 309 -3.41 6.16 -18.17
CA ILE A 309 -4.88 6.05 -18.21
C ILE A 309 -5.29 5.89 -19.66
N ASP A 310 -5.71 4.68 -20.02
CA ASP A 310 -6.18 4.36 -21.38
C ASP A 310 -7.42 5.18 -21.77
N PHE A 311 -8.32 5.42 -20.80
CA PHE A 311 -9.57 6.11 -21.03
C PHE A 311 -9.83 7.26 -20.06
N SER A 312 -9.72 8.48 -20.56
CA SER A 312 -9.99 9.70 -19.79
C SER A 312 -11.48 10.00 -19.71
N ALA A 313 -11.91 10.75 -18.69
CA ALA A 313 -13.30 11.19 -18.58
C ALA A 313 -13.75 12.07 -19.77
N LEU A 314 -12.81 12.79 -20.39
CA LEU A 314 -13.10 13.58 -21.59
C LEU A 314 -13.31 12.69 -22.81
N SER A 315 -12.49 11.65 -22.97
CA SER A 315 -12.66 10.62 -24.00
C SER A 315 -14.03 9.94 -23.86
N TYR A 316 -14.45 9.64 -22.63
CA TYR A 316 -15.78 9.10 -22.36
C TYR A 316 -16.92 9.99 -22.86
N ILE A 317 -16.88 11.28 -22.50
CA ILE A 317 -17.91 12.24 -22.91
C ILE A 317 -17.87 12.45 -24.43
N ALA A 318 -16.69 12.45 -25.02
CA ALA A 318 -16.52 12.57 -26.47
C ALA A 318 -17.14 11.36 -27.19
N ASP A 319 -16.88 10.14 -26.73
CA ASP A 319 -17.42 8.91 -27.33
C ASP A 319 -18.94 8.82 -27.12
N MET A 320 -19.44 9.16 -25.94
CA MET A 320 -20.88 9.27 -25.69
C MET A 320 -21.54 10.30 -26.62
N GLY A 321 -20.94 11.49 -26.73
CA GLY A 321 -21.42 12.55 -27.63
C GLY A 321 -21.36 12.13 -29.09
N GLY A 322 -20.33 11.39 -29.49
CA GLY A 322 -20.19 10.82 -30.82
C GLY A 322 -21.30 9.81 -31.14
N ILE A 323 -21.59 8.89 -30.21
CA ILE A 323 -22.65 7.89 -30.38
C ILE A 323 -24.03 8.57 -30.40
N LEU A 324 -24.31 9.48 -29.47
CA LEU A 324 -25.61 10.18 -29.41
C LEU A 324 -25.82 11.10 -30.63
N GLY A 325 -24.76 11.77 -31.07
CA GLY A 325 -24.79 12.60 -32.28
C GLY A 325 -24.96 11.79 -33.56
N LEU A 326 -24.32 10.61 -33.65
CA LEU A 326 -24.43 9.74 -34.83
C LEU A 326 -25.80 9.08 -34.96
N TRP A 327 -26.33 8.51 -33.86
CA TRP A 327 -27.55 7.71 -33.90
C TRP A 327 -28.82 8.53 -33.73
N MET A 328 -28.79 9.56 -32.88
CA MET A 328 -29.98 10.37 -32.56
C MET A 328 -29.90 11.81 -33.08
N GLY A 329 -28.75 12.24 -33.62
CA GLY A 329 -28.54 13.63 -34.02
C GLY A 329 -28.57 14.60 -32.82
N LEU A 330 -28.45 14.09 -31.59
CA LEU A 330 -28.49 14.90 -30.39
C LEU A 330 -27.17 15.64 -30.20
N SER A 331 -27.27 16.91 -29.83
CA SER A 331 -26.13 17.72 -29.43
C SER A 331 -26.35 18.27 -28.02
N ILE A 332 -25.33 18.89 -27.44
CA ILE A 332 -25.51 19.55 -26.14
C ILE A 332 -26.58 20.67 -26.21
N LEU A 333 -26.77 21.28 -27.38
CA LEU A 333 -27.81 22.29 -27.60
C LEU A 333 -29.21 21.68 -27.53
N THR A 334 -29.42 20.46 -28.07
CA THR A 334 -30.73 19.80 -27.98
C THR A 334 -31.07 19.40 -26.55
N VAL A 335 -30.07 19.14 -25.69
CA VAL A 335 -30.31 18.92 -24.25
C VAL A 335 -30.78 20.21 -23.57
N PHE A 336 -30.14 21.36 -23.86
CA PHE A 336 -30.59 22.65 -23.34
C PHE A 336 -32.01 23.00 -23.80
N GLU A 337 -32.34 22.74 -25.06
CA GLU A 337 -33.69 22.95 -25.61
C GLU A 337 -34.75 22.11 -24.87
N ILE A 338 -34.45 20.84 -24.58
CA ILE A 338 -35.34 19.99 -23.78
C ILE A 338 -35.48 20.53 -22.35
N CYS A 339 -34.39 20.99 -21.73
CA CYS A 339 -34.44 21.57 -20.39
C CYS A 339 -35.26 22.85 -20.32
N GLU A 340 -35.13 23.75 -21.30
CA GLU A 340 -35.95 24.96 -21.41
C GLU A 340 -37.43 24.60 -21.60
N CYS A 341 -37.72 23.66 -22.50
CA CYS A 341 -39.09 23.19 -22.73
C CYS A 341 -39.70 22.58 -21.45
N LEU A 342 -38.95 21.75 -20.72
CA LEU A 342 -39.40 21.19 -19.45
C LEU A 342 -39.62 22.30 -18.40
N TYR A 343 -38.70 23.25 -18.30
CA TYR A 343 -38.84 24.40 -17.39
C TYR A 343 -40.13 25.19 -17.69
N ASP A 344 -40.38 25.50 -18.96
CA ASP A 344 -41.59 26.19 -19.39
C ASP A 344 -42.86 25.38 -19.10
N ILE A 345 -42.83 24.06 -19.33
CA ILE A 345 -43.95 23.17 -18.99
C ILE A 345 -44.22 23.18 -17.48
N PHE A 346 -43.19 23.07 -16.65
CA PHE A 346 -43.34 23.08 -15.19
C PHE A 346 -43.80 24.44 -14.68
N TYR A 347 -43.24 25.52 -15.18
CA TYR A 347 -43.65 26.89 -14.85
C TYR A 347 -45.12 27.12 -15.20
N ASN A 348 -45.53 26.72 -16.40
CA ASN A 348 -46.92 26.82 -16.84
C ASN A 348 -47.86 25.86 -16.09
N MET A 349 -47.43 24.65 -15.69
CA MET A 349 -48.22 23.76 -14.85
C MET A 349 -48.48 24.36 -13.46
N ILE A 350 -47.45 24.91 -12.80
CA ILE A 350 -47.56 25.56 -11.50
C ILE A 350 -48.42 26.82 -11.61
N PHE A 351 -48.23 27.62 -12.67
CA PHE A 351 -49.02 28.82 -12.93
C PHE A 351 -50.49 28.49 -13.22
N CYS A 352 -50.78 27.45 -14.02
CA CYS A 352 -52.13 26.97 -14.28
C CYS A 352 -52.81 26.39 -13.03
N GLN A 353 -52.08 25.69 -12.15
CA GLN A 353 -52.61 25.26 -10.85
C GLN A 353 -53.03 26.47 -10.00
N LYS A 354 -52.18 27.51 -9.91
CA LYS A 354 -52.54 28.77 -9.22
C LYS A 354 -53.70 29.51 -9.88
N MET A 355 -53.82 29.47 -11.21
CA MET A 355 -54.94 30.10 -11.92
C MET A 355 -56.28 29.34 -11.77
N LEU A 356 -56.25 28.00 -11.65
CA LEU A 356 -57.45 27.19 -11.39
C LEU A 356 -57.99 27.42 -9.98
N GLU A 357 -57.09 27.59 -9.00
CA GLU A 357 -57.43 27.93 -7.61
C GLU A 357 -58.06 29.32 -7.50
N TYR A 358 -57.64 30.28 -8.34
CA TYR A 358 -58.22 31.64 -8.38
C TYR A 358 -59.58 31.73 -9.10
N ARG A 359 -59.95 30.74 -9.94
CA ARG A 359 -61.22 30.74 -10.71
C ARG A 359 -62.36 29.99 -10.01
N LEU A 360 -62.07 29.09 -9.07
CA LEU A 360 -63.05 28.39 -8.24
C LEU A 360 -63.90 29.26 -7.26
N PRO A 361 -63.46 30.43 -6.77
CA PRO A 361 -64.29 31.30 -5.93
C PRO A 361 -65.42 31.98 -6.72
N ASP A 362 -65.15 32.36 -7.97
CA ASP A 362 -66.02 33.26 -8.76
C ASP A 362 -67.27 32.52 -9.30
N VAL A 363 -67.13 31.23 -9.63
CA VAL A 363 -68.26 30.39 -10.08
C VAL A 363 -69.25 30.14 -8.93
N ASN A 364 -68.76 29.89 -7.73
CA ASN A 364 -69.59 29.64 -6.54
C ASN A 364 -70.39 30.87 -6.10
N GLU A 365 -69.85 32.07 -6.28
CA GLU A 365 -70.57 33.31 -5.95
C GLU A 365 -71.64 33.65 -7.00
N SER A 366 -71.38 33.43 -8.28
CA SER A 366 -72.38 33.60 -9.35
C SER A 366 -73.58 32.64 -9.20
N LEU A 367 -73.32 31.39 -8.77
CA LEU A 367 -74.34 30.38 -8.53
C LEU A 367 -75.12 30.66 -7.25
N ARG A 368 -74.46 31.10 -6.16
CA ARG A 368 -75.13 31.59 -4.93
C ARG A 368 -76.06 32.77 -5.22
N ARG A 369 -75.62 33.76 -6.00
CA ARG A 369 -76.48 34.90 -6.38
C ARG A 369 -77.69 34.47 -7.21
N LYS A 370 -77.55 33.48 -8.11
CA LYS A 370 -78.68 32.91 -8.88
C LYS A 370 -79.66 32.13 -7.99
N ILE A 371 -79.16 31.36 -7.02
CA ILE A 371 -79.99 30.59 -6.07
C ILE A 371 -80.69 31.53 -5.07
N GLN A 372 -79.99 32.52 -4.49
CA GLN A 372 -80.59 33.52 -3.60
C GLN A 372 -81.66 34.36 -4.30
N ARG A 373 -81.47 34.76 -5.56
CA ARG A 373 -82.51 35.48 -6.32
C ARG A 373 -83.76 34.61 -6.53
N ARG A 374 -83.63 33.31 -6.77
CA ARG A 374 -84.78 32.38 -6.85
C ARG A 374 -85.47 32.18 -5.50
N ILE A 375 -84.72 32.10 -4.40
CA ILE A 375 -85.29 31.95 -3.05
C ILE A 375 -86.01 33.24 -2.62
N VAL A 376 -85.47 34.42 -2.89
CA VAL A 376 -86.11 35.71 -2.56
C VAL A 376 -87.34 35.96 -3.44
N MET A 377 -87.29 35.63 -4.73
CA MET A 377 -88.48 35.74 -5.60
C MET A 377 -89.59 34.78 -5.18
N ASN A 378 -89.25 33.54 -4.79
CA ASN A 378 -90.26 32.59 -4.28
C ASN A 378 -90.85 33.01 -2.93
N LYS A 379 -90.08 33.72 -2.09
CA LYS A 379 -90.55 34.20 -0.78
C LYS A 379 -91.50 35.40 -0.88
N ILE A 380 -91.36 36.23 -1.92
CA ILE A 380 -92.30 37.34 -2.19
C ILE A 380 -93.62 36.83 -2.79
N LEU A 381 -93.62 35.67 -3.45
CA LEU A 381 -94.82 35.03 -3.99
C LEU A 381 -95.61 34.19 -2.98
N SER A 382 -95.07 33.90 -1.79
CA SER A 382 -95.71 33.04 -0.78
C SER A 382 -96.30 33.78 0.43
N GLU A 383 -96.22 35.12 0.50
CA GLU A 383 -96.77 35.91 1.62
C GLU A 383 -98.17 36.49 1.34
N GLU A 384 -98.80 36.14 0.21
CA GLU A 384 -100.13 36.67 -0.16
C GLU A 384 -101.21 35.59 -0.31
N GLN A 385 -100.95 34.34 0.11
CA GLN A 385 -101.87 33.22 -0.17
C GLN A 385 -102.03 32.20 0.96
N ASP A 386 -101.98 32.62 2.23
CA ASP A 386 -102.32 31.77 3.38
C ASP A 386 -103.30 32.49 4.34
N ARG A 387 -104.52 32.71 3.86
CA ARG A 387 -105.73 32.82 4.70
C ARG A 387 -106.93 32.30 3.94
N GLU A 388 -107.01 30.98 3.79
CA GLU A 388 -108.27 30.24 3.86
C GLU A 388 -108.02 28.72 3.80
N LEU A 389 -108.72 27.98 4.66
CA LEU A 389 -108.97 26.53 4.65
C LEU A 389 -108.00 25.64 5.45
N ASP A 390 -108.17 25.78 6.76
CA ASP A 390 -108.06 24.72 7.76
C ASP A 390 -108.81 23.41 7.39
N LEU A 391 -108.47 22.35 8.14
CA LEU A 391 -109.43 21.38 8.71
C LEU A 391 -109.78 20.03 8.02
N ILE A 392 -109.10 19.55 6.97
CA ILE A 392 -109.51 18.25 6.35
C ILE A 392 -108.47 17.12 6.29
N PHE A 393 -107.16 17.33 6.49
CA PHE A 393 -106.19 16.23 6.25
C PHE A 393 -105.45 15.67 7.48
N ILE A 394 -106.03 15.79 8.69
CA ILE A 394 -105.56 15.09 9.89
C ILE A 394 -106.20 13.70 10.07
N GLU A 395 -107.24 13.34 9.31
CA GLU A 395 -107.93 12.05 9.48
C GLU A 395 -107.37 10.89 8.62
N HIS A 396 -106.54 11.17 7.60
CA HIS A 396 -106.20 10.17 6.59
C HIS A 396 -104.86 9.42 6.80
N VAL A 397 -103.94 9.93 7.63
CA VAL A 397 -102.62 9.30 7.82
C VAL A 397 -102.55 8.42 9.08
N TRP A 398 -103.48 8.60 10.03
CA TRP A 398 -103.63 7.71 11.19
C TRP A 398 -104.18 6.31 10.87
N LYS A 399 -104.63 6.04 9.63
CA LYS A 399 -105.24 4.76 9.22
C LYS A 399 -104.37 3.84 8.37
N LYS A 400 -103.10 4.17 8.13
CA LYS A 400 -102.16 3.33 7.38
C LYS A 400 -100.98 2.84 8.23
N ALA A 401 -101.32 2.43 9.45
CA ALA A 401 -100.47 1.66 10.33
C ALA A 401 -99.96 0.37 9.64
N ASN A 402 -98.65 0.12 9.73
CA ASN A 402 -98.11 -1.19 10.07
C ASN A 402 -96.62 -1.08 10.45
N LEU A 403 -96.40 -0.92 11.76
CA LEU A 403 -95.15 -1.00 12.53
C LEU A 403 -94.28 -2.25 12.18
N PRO A 404 -92.98 -2.36 12.58
CA PRO A 404 -92.41 -1.73 13.78
C PRO A 404 -90.98 -1.15 13.70
N PHE A 405 -90.77 -0.24 14.65
CA PHE A 405 -89.53 0.28 15.17
C PHE A 405 -88.98 -0.69 16.24
N ASN A 406 -87.68 -0.96 16.20
CA ASN A 406 -86.84 -1.40 17.33
C ASN A 406 -85.45 -0.85 16.94
N TYR A 407 -84.88 0.13 17.61
CA TYR A 407 -84.43 0.07 18.99
C TYR A 407 -84.09 1.50 19.42
N MET A 408 -84.51 1.90 20.62
CA MET A 408 -83.70 2.63 21.61
C MET A 408 -84.66 3.03 22.74
N GLU A 409 -84.72 2.18 23.76
CA GLU A 409 -84.35 2.58 25.11
C GLU A 409 -84.55 1.40 26.05
N GLN A 410 -83.50 1.04 26.78
CA GLN A 410 -83.61 0.98 28.23
C GLN A 410 -82.23 1.15 28.86
N LEU A 411 -82.13 2.25 29.60
CA LEU A 411 -81.66 2.30 30.99
C LEU A 411 -80.15 2.16 31.25
N GLN A 412 -79.63 3.24 31.86
CA GLN A 412 -78.92 3.24 33.13
C GLN A 412 -78.67 1.86 33.76
N ASN A 413 -77.44 1.37 33.68
CA ASN A 413 -76.64 0.81 34.79
C ASN A 413 -75.29 0.30 34.27
N ASN A 414 -74.36 1.24 34.07
CA ASN A 414 -72.92 1.19 34.39
C ASN A 414 -72.19 2.38 33.76
#